data_AF-A0A2N2HR36-F1
#
_entry.id   AF-A0A2N2HR36-F1
#
_cell.length_a   1.000
_cell.length_b   1.000
_cell.length_c   1.000
_cell.angle_alpha   90.00
_cell.angle_beta   90.00
_cell.angle_gamma   90.00
#
_symmetry.space_group_name_H-M   'P 1'
#
loop_
_entity.id
_entity.type
_entity.pdbx_description
1 polymer ?
#
loop_
_entity_poly.entity_id
_entity_poly.type
_entity_poly.pdbx_seq_one_letter_code
_entity_poly.pdbx_strand_id
1 'polypeptide(L)'
;CGAIPEHLLESELFGHTKGAFTGADRDRKGLFRETEGGTILLDEIGEMPHKMQAGLLRVLQEHVVRPVGGAREEPVSVRVIAATNRNLERMVAEGTFREDLYYRLRVVDVLLPSLRERAEDIPMLIDHFLNIFAARYRRERKTISRDALRLLCSCPWPGNVRQLENSLLNAWVMSDRSQLEIEDFEMTGLQGASEQFARASEDRRATTSQVRLIDTQGPSDRAAPSETLSAHEASEKERMIAALSNANWNRVKAAEMCQIPRRTFYRRLKKYGIQ
;
A
#
# COMPACT_ATOMS: atom_id res chain seq x y z
N CYS A 1 8.13 -5.91 0.19
CA CYS A 1 8.45 -7.12 1.00
C CYS A 1 7.43 -7.45 2.11
N GLY A 2 6.25 -6.84 2.19
CA GLY A 2 5.41 -6.87 3.41
C GLY A 2 4.60 -8.13 3.80
N ALA A 3 4.66 -9.26 3.09
CA ALA A 3 3.81 -10.44 3.38
C ALA A 3 4.54 -11.79 3.44
N ILE A 4 5.86 -11.79 3.23
CA ILE A 4 6.67 -13.02 3.22
C ILE A 4 7.27 -13.21 4.63
N PRO A 5 7.13 -14.39 5.26
CA PRO A 5 7.82 -14.70 6.50
C PRO A 5 9.32 -14.36 6.42
N GLU A 6 9.86 -13.74 7.46
CA GLU A 6 11.24 -13.22 7.49
C GLU A 6 12.28 -14.26 7.04
N HIS A 7 12.18 -15.49 7.54
CA HIS A 7 13.09 -16.59 7.17
C HIS A 7 13.02 -16.95 5.68
N LEU A 8 11.83 -16.88 5.07
CA LEU A 8 11.68 -17.10 3.63
C LEU A 8 12.27 -15.93 2.85
N LEU A 9 12.06 -14.69 3.29
CA LEU A 9 12.63 -13.53 2.62
C LEU A 9 14.16 -13.54 2.67
N GLU A 10 14.75 -13.89 3.82
CA GLU A 10 16.21 -14.01 3.99
C GLU A 10 16.77 -15.10 3.07
N SER A 11 16.13 -16.26 3.03
CA SER A 11 16.48 -17.37 2.14
C SER A 11 16.33 -17.02 0.66
N GLU A 12 15.28 -16.31 0.24
CA GLU A 12 15.09 -15.92 -1.15
C GLU A 12 16.15 -14.88 -1.59
N LEU A 13 16.47 -13.89 -0.76
CA LEU A 13 17.45 -12.86 -1.12
C LEU A 13 18.89 -13.39 -1.12
N PHE A 14 19.31 -14.05 -0.04
CA PHE A 14 20.70 -14.43 0.18
C PHE A 14 21.01 -15.89 -0.15
N GLY A 15 19.98 -16.73 -0.29
CA GLY A 15 20.11 -18.18 -0.47
C GLY A 15 20.23 -18.91 0.86
N HIS A 16 20.24 -20.24 0.80
CA HIS A 16 20.46 -21.07 1.98
C HIS A 16 21.23 -22.34 1.63
N THR A 17 21.92 -22.88 2.64
CA THR A 17 22.48 -24.23 2.57
C THR A 17 21.49 -25.25 3.14
N LYS A 18 21.65 -26.51 2.73
CA LYS A 18 20.91 -27.65 3.26
C LYS A 18 21.01 -27.67 4.79
N GLY A 19 19.87 -27.85 5.45
CA GLY A 19 19.77 -27.91 6.91
C GLY A 19 19.83 -26.56 7.63
N ALA A 20 19.79 -25.43 6.91
CA ALA A 20 19.77 -24.10 7.53
C ALA A 20 18.52 -23.82 8.38
N PHE A 21 17.38 -24.43 8.02
CA PHE A 21 16.11 -24.36 8.74
C PHE A 21 15.24 -25.58 8.38
N THR A 22 14.14 -25.79 9.12
CA THR A 22 13.17 -26.85 8.83
C THR A 22 12.55 -26.68 7.44
N GLY A 23 12.82 -27.62 6.53
CA GLY A 23 12.40 -27.56 5.12
C GLY A 23 13.52 -27.15 4.13
N ALA A 24 14.73 -26.87 4.62
CA ALA A 24 15.92 -26.66 3.78
C ALA A 24 16.51 -28.00 3.32
N ASP A 25 15.80 -28.72 2.45
CA ASP A 25 16.20 -30.07 2.00
C ASP A 25 17.40 -30.08 1.05
N ARG A 26 17.65 -28.94 0.38
CA ARG A 26 18.73 -28.74 -0.59
C ARG A 26 19.30 -27.32 -0.48
N ASP A 27 20.49 -27.12 -1.04
CA ASP A 27 21.05 -25.79 -1.21
C ASP A 27 20.22 -25.00 -2.24
N ARG A 28 20.02 -23.71 -2.00
CA ARG A 28 19.37 -22.80 -2.93
C ARG A 28 20.16 -21.50 -3.04
N LYS A 29 20.41 -21.07 -4.29
CA LYS A 29 21.00 -19.76 -4.57
C LYS A 29 19.99 -18.66 -4.26
N GLY A 30 20.46 -17.57 -3.67
CA GLY A 30 19.65 -16.38 -3.45
C GLY A 30 19.59 -15.49 -4.68
N LEU A 31 18.60 -14.60 -4.71
CA LEU A 31 18.38 -13.63 -5.79
C LEU A 31 19.62 -12.78 -6.09
N PHE A 32 20.41 -12.40 -5.08
CA PHE A 32 21.65 -11.66 -5.33
C PHE A 32 22.62 -12.45 -6.22
N ARG A 33 22.74 -13.75 -5.99
CA ARG A 33 23.62 -14.62 -6.79
C ARG A 33 23.02 -14.97 -8.15
N GLU A 34 21.71 -15.12 -8.22
CA GLU A 34 21.02 -15.35 -9.49
C GLU A 34 21.09 -14.12 -10.40
N THR A 35 21.25 -12.92 -9.82
CA THR A 35 21.31 -11.64 -10.53
C THR A 35 22.76 -11.15 -10.74
N GLU A 36 23.74 -12.06 -10.76
CA GLU A 36 25.14 -11.71 -10.99
C GLU A 36 25.34 -10.98 -12.32
N GLY A 37 26.01 -9.82 -12.29
CA GLY A 37 26.19 -8.93 -13.44
C GLY A 37 24.92 -8.15 -13.84
N GLY A 38 23.82 -8.32 -13.11
CA GLY A 38 22.51 -7.75 -13.42
C GLY A 38 22.10 -6.57 -12.54
N THR A 39 20.78 -6.32 -12.51
CA THR A 39 20.16 -5.31 -11.65
C THR A 39 19.04 -5.94 -10.83
N ILE A 40 19.01 -5.67 -9.53
CA ILE A 40 17.96 -6.10 -8.61
C ILE A 40 17.14 -4.88 -8.15
N LEU A 41 15.82 -5.02 -8.15
CA LEU A 41 14.88 -4.06 -7.59
C LEU A 41 14.37 -4.56 -6.23
N LEU A 42 14.62 -3.79 -5.19
CA LEU A 42 14.13 -4.06 -3.83
C LEU A 42 12.99 -3.09 -3.52
N ASP A 43 11.75 -3.57 -3.63
CA ASP A 43 10.56 -2.78 -3.29
C ASP A 43 10.21 -2.90 -1.80
N GLU A 44 9.77 -1.78 -1.23
CA GLU A 44 9.49 -1.59 0.21
C GLU A 44 10.70 -1.91 1.11
N ILE A 45 11.88 -1.34 0.83
CA ILE A 45 13.10 -1.60 1.61
C ILE A 45 12.96 -1.25 3.11
N GLY A 46 12.08 -0.30 3.45
CA GLY A 46 11.76 0.06 4.83
C GLY A 46 11.05 -1.04 5.64
N GLU A 47 10.52 -2.07 4.99
CA GLU A 47 9.94 -3.25 5.67
C GLU A 47 10.96 -4.36 5.88
N MET A 48 12.23 -4.16 5.48
CA MET A 48 13.28 -5.15 5.66
C MET A 48 13.64 -5.32 7.15
N PRO A 49 13.59 -6.55 7.69
CA PRO A 49 13.99 -6.82 9.07
C PRO A 49 15.42 -6.40 9.36
N HIS A 50 15.68 -5.94 10.58
CA HIS A 50 16.95 -5.33 10.96
C HIS A 50 18.16 -6.26 10.76
N LYS A 51 18.00 -7.57 11.00
CA LYS A 51 19.04 -8.58 10.76
C LYS A 51 19.43 -8.65 9.28
N MET A 52 18.45 -8.54 8.38
CA MET A 52 18.67 -8.60 6.93
C MET A 52 19.35 -7.34 6.39
N GLN A 53 19.15 -6.19 7.05
CA GLN A 53 19.81 -4.93 6.69
C GLN A 53 21.34 -5.06 6.74
N ALA A 54 21.88 -5.83 7.70
CA ALA A 54 23.31 -6.12 7.76
C ALA A 54 23.79 -6.96 6.57
N GLY A 55 23.01 -7.96 6.14
CA GLY A 55 23.32 -8.76 4.95
C GLY A 55 23.33 -7.92 3.68
N LEU A 56 22.34 -7.03 3.52
CA LEU A 56 22.28 -6.10 2.40
C LEU A 56 23.46 -5.12 2.41
N LEU A 57 23.84 -4.60 3.57
CA LEU A 57 25.00 -3.73 3.71
C LEU A 57 26.27 -4.40 3.18
N ARG A 58 26.50 -5.67 3.54
CA ARG A 58 27.65 -6.44 3.04
C ARG A 58 27.63 -6.62 1.52
N VAL A 59 26.46 -6.88 0.95
CA VAL A 59 26.31 -6.94 -0.51
C VAL A 59 26.69 -5.61 -1.16
N LEU A 60 26.26 -4.49 -0.59
CA LEU A 60 26.51 -3.15 -1.14
C LEU A 60 27.92 -2.61 -0.89
N GLN A 61 28.58 -3.02 0.19
CA GLN A 61 29.90 -2.53 0.59
C GLN A 61 31.03 -3.47 0.20
N GLU A 62 30.89 -4.76 0.54
CA GLU A 62 31.94 -5.78 0.39
C GLU A 62 31.79 -6.58 -0.91
N HIS A 63 30.68 -6.43 -1.64
CA HIS A 63 30.38 -7.21 -2.84
C HIS A 63 30.41 -8.72 -2.59
N VAL A 64 29.91 -9.13 -1.41
CA VAL A 64 29.77 -10.53 -1.05
C VAL A 64 28.39 -10.82 -0.48
N VAL A 65 27.96 -12.05 -0.63
CA VAL A 65 26.75 -12.60 -0.01
C VAL A 65 27.09 -13.88 0.74
N ARG A 66 26.45 -14.05 1.90
CA ARG A 66 26.53 -15.28 2.70
C ARG A 66 25.15 -15.94 2.73
N PRO A 67 25.01 -17.19 2.26
CA PRO A 67 23.74 -17.91 2.35
C PRO A 67 23.41 -18.23 3.81
N VAL A 68 22.12 -18.30 4.12
CA VAL A 68 21.63 -18.67 5.45
C VAL A 68 22.12 -20.08 5.81
N GLY A 69 22.71 -20.22 7.00
CA GLY A 69 23.32 -21.48 7.47
C GLY A 69 24.70 -21.79 6.87
N GLY A 70 25.16 -21.01 5.89
CA GLY A 70 26.48 -21.16 5.27
C GLY A 70 27.56 -20.33 5.96
N ALA A 71 28.77 -20.89 6.07
CA ALA A 71 29.94 -20.17 6.59
C ALA A 71 30.67 -19.36 5.50
N ARG A 72 30.61 -19.85 4.26
CA ARG A 72 31.37 -19.30 3.14
C ARG A 72 30.69 -18.07 2.55
N GLU A 73 31.48 -17.03 2.31
CA GLU A 73 31.07 -15.85 1.56
C GLU A 73 31.36 -16.04 0.09
N GLU A 74 30.48 -15.51 -0.74
CA GLU A 74 30.53 -15.66 -2.18
C GLU A 74 30.48 -14.28 -2.83
N PRO A 75 31.41 -13.96 -3.75
CA PRO A 75 31.43 -12.65 -4.40
C PRO A 75 30.18 -12.46 -5.25
N VAL A 76 29.70 -11.21 -5.29
CA VAL A 76 28.52 -10.81 -6.04
C VAL A 76 28.67 -9.40 -6.60
N SER A 77 28.34 -9.22 -7.87
CA SER A 77 28.34 -7.92 -8.56
C SER A 77 26.95 -7.62 -9.11
N VAL A 78 26.16 -6.84 -8.36
CA VAL A 78 24.78 -6.48 -8.75
C VAL A 78 24.56 -4.99 -8.59
N ARG A 79 23.85 -4.39 -9.55
CA ARG A 79 23.29 -3.04 -9.39
C ARG A 79 22.02 -3.11 -8.56
N VAL A 80 21.96 -2.36 -7.46
CA VAL A 80 20.77 -2.33 -6.60
C VAL A 80 19.96 -1.06 -6.85
N ILE A 81 18.65 -1.23 -7.06
CA ILE A 81 17.66 -0.16 -7.05
C ILE A 81 16.72 -0.45 -5.88
N ALA A 82 16.57 0.48 -4.94
CA ALA A 82 15.69 0.32 -3.80
C ALA A 82 14.55 1.35 -3.87
N ALA A 83 13.35 0.93 -3.46
CA ALA A 83 12.17 1.79 -3.37
C ALA A 83 11.51 1.63 -2.00
N THR A 84 10.92 2.70 -1.48
CA THR A 84 10.12 2.66 -0.26
C THR A 84 9.13 3.81 -0.22
N ASN A 85 8.00 3.59 0.45
CA ASN A 85 7.01 4.61 0.79
C ASN A 85 7.23 5.23 2.19
N ARG A 86 8.18 4.71 2.98
CA ARG A 86 8.49 5.16 4.34
C ARG A 86 9.60 6.20 4.34
N ASN A 87 9.61 7.06 5.36
CA ASN A 87 10.70 8.01 5.57
C ASN A 87 11.87 7.29 6.28
N LEU A 88 12.91 6.94 5.52
CA LEU A 88 14.08 6.24 6.06
C LEU A 88 14.89 7.10 7.05
N GLU A 89 14.95 8.43 6.88
CA GLU A 89 15.64 9.32 7.83
C GLU A 89 15.02 9.22 9.22
N ARG A 90 13.69 9.25 9.29
CA ARG A 90 12.96 9.06 10.54
C ARG A 90 13.19 7.67 11.13
N MET A 91 13.20 6.63 10.30
CA MET A 91 13.45 5.27 10.76
C MET A 91 14.87 5.07 11.32
N VAL A 92 15.86 5.79 10.76
CA VAL A 92 17.23 5.83 11.30
C VAL A 92 17.23 6.50 12.68
N ALA A 93 16.56 7.64 12.81
CA ALA A 93 16.43 8.32 14.11
C ALA A 93 15.70 7.47 15.17
N GLU A 94 14.72 6.66 14.75
CA GLU A 94 13.99 5.71 15.61
C GLU A 94 14.76 4.39 15.85
N GLY A 95 15.93 4.21 15.24
CA GLY A 95 16.75 2.99 15.37
C GLY A 95 16.16 1.74 14.68
N THR A 96 15.09 1.89 13.89
CA THR A 96 14.45 0.78 13.16
C THR A 96 15.10 0.50 11.80
N PHE A 97 15.90 1.44 11.31
CA PHE A 97 16.72 1.27 10.11
C PHE A 97 18.17 1.64 10.41
N ARG A 98 19.12 0.88 9.87
CA ARG A 98 20.54 1.15 10.12
C ARG A 98 21.01 2.40 9.37
N GLU A 99 21.73 3.25 10.08
CA GLU A 99 22.33 4.47 9.54
C GLU A 99 23.33 4.18 8.41
N ASP A 100 24.19 3.16 8.59
CA ASP A 100 25.21 2.76 7.61
C ASP A 100 24.60 2.32 6.26
N LEU A 101 23.53 1.52 6.31
CA LEU A 101 22.79 1.09 5.13
C LEU A 101 22.08 2.26 4.45
N TYR A 102 21.49 3.16 5.23
CA TYR A 102 20.79 4.33 4.71
C TYR A 102 21.72 5.20 3.85
N TYR A 103 22.92 5.54 4.34
CA TYR A 103 23.88 6.31 3.55
C TYR A 103 24.41 5.55 2.33
N ARG A 104 24.51 4.22 2.41
CA ARG A 104 24.94 3.42 1.25
C ARG A 104 23.88 3.32 0.16
N LEU A 105 22.60 3.37 0.52
CA LEU A 105 21.49 3.40 -0.43
C LEU A 105 21.27 4.80 -1.01
N ARG A 106 21.39 5.85 -0.20
CA ARG A 106 21.11 7.24 -0.60
C ARG A 106 22.27 7.90 -1.34
N VAL A 107 22.73 7.26 -2.42
CA VAL A 107 23.70 7.85 -3.34
C VAL A 107 22.99 8.73 -4.37
N VAL A 108 21.89 8.22 -4.93
CA VAL A 108 21.01 8.94 -5.86
C VAL A 108 19.58 8.74 -5.39
N ASP A 109 18.90 9.83 -5.05
CA ASP A 109 17.53 9.83 -4.57
C ASP A 109 16.59 10.30 -5.69
N VAL A 110 15.52 9.54 -5.94
CA VAL A 110 14.51 9.86 -6.96
C VAL A 110 13.15 9.92 -6.28
N LEU A 111 12.69 11.14 -6.02
CA LEU A 111 11.38 11.36 -5.45
C LEU A 111 10.30 11.17 -6.53
N LEU A 112 9.43 10.17 -6.33
CA LEU A 112 8.27 9.96 -7.19
C LEU A 112 7.12 10.88 -6.74
N PRO A 113 6.70 11.86 -7.57
CA PRO A 113 5.58 12.73 -7.25
C PRO A 113 4.27 11.93 -7.21
N SER A 114 3.36 12.38 -6.35
CA SER A 114 2.01 11.84 -6.29
C SER A 114 1.19 12.30 -7.49
N LEU A 115 0.12 11.56 -7.81
CA LEU A 115 -0.74 11.83 -8.96
C LEU A 115 -1.40 13.21 -8.88
N ARG A 116 -1.72 13.69 -7.67
CA ARG A 116 -2.25 15.05 -7.45
C ARG A 116 -1.27 16.17 -7.82
N GLU A 117 0.04 15.90 -7.76
CA GLU A 117 1.08 16.85 -8.16
C GLU A 117 1.31 16.82 -9.69
N ARG A 118 0.65 15.88 -10.38
CA ARG A 118 0.75 15.63 -11.82
C ARG A 118 -0.64 15.41 -12.44
N ALA A 119 -1.60 16.25 -12.08
CA ALA A 119 -2.99 16.12 -12.53
C ALA A 119 -3.14 16.21 -14.06
N GLU A 120 -2.22 16.90 -14.73
CA GLU A 120 -2.15 17.02 -16.20
C GLU A 120 -1.88 15.69 -16.92
N ASP A 121 -1.31 14.68 -16.25
CA ASP A 121 -1.09 13.35 -16.83
C ASP A 121 -2.30 12.42 -16.71
N ILE A 122 -3.28 12.78 -15.87
CA ILE A 122 -4.48 11.96 -15.61
C ILE A 122 -5.24 11.62 -16.90
N PRO A 123 -5.48 12.55 -17.85
CA PRO A 123 -6.15 12.23 -19.11
C PRO A 123 -5.42 11.15 -19.93
N MET A 124 -4.08 11.20 -19.99
CA MET A 124 -3.28 10.21 -20.72
C MET A 124 -3.32 8.85 -20.04
N LEU A 125 -3.28 8.81 -18.71
CA LEU A 125 -3.43 7.58 -17.93
C LEU A 125 -4.81 6.95 -18.14
N ILE A 126 -5.88 7.76 -18.14
CA ILE A 126 -7.24 7.29 -18.42
C ILE A 126 -7.31 6.66 -19.81
N ASP A 127 -6.79 7.34 -20.83
CA ASP A 127 -6.77 6.83 -22.21
C ASP A 127 -6.08 5.47 -22.29
N HIS A 128 -4.89 5.36 -21.67
CA HIS A 128 -4.11 4.15 -21.58
C HIS A 128 -4.87 3.00 -20.92
N PHE A 129 -5.49 3.22 -19.76
CA PHE A 129 -6.24 2.18 -19.05
C PHE A 129 -7.48 1.72 -19.83
N LEU A 130 -8.23 2.65 -20.44
CA LEU A 130 -9.37 2.28 -21.27
C LEU A 130 -8.98 1.41 -22.47
N ASN A 131 -7.80 1.66 -23.06
CA ASN A 131 -7.24 0.81 -24.12
C ASN A 131 -6.88 -0.59 -23.59
N ILE A 132 -6.23 -0.66 -22.41
CA ILE A 132 -5.90 -1.94 -21.76
C ILE A 132 -7.17 -2.74 -21.47
N PHE A 133 -8.23 -2.10 -20.95
CA PHE A 133 -9.47 -2.79 -20.60
C PHE A 133 -10.17 -3.31 -21.86
N ALA A 134 -10.31 -2.48 -22.90
CA ALA A 134 -10.90 -2.90 -24.17
C ALA A 134 -10.19 -4.14 -24.75
N ALA A 135 -8.85 -4.13 -24.78
CA ALA A 135 -8.05 -5.25 -25.25
C ALA A 135 -8.19 -6.50 -24.37
N ARG A 136 -8.09 -6.33 -23.04
CA ARG A 136 -8.15 -7.43 -22.06
C ARG A 136 -9.50 -8.15 -22.08
N TYR A 137 -10.59 -7.42 -22.18
CA TYR A 137 -11.95 -7.96 -22.10
C TYR A 137 -12.59 -8.18 -23.47
N ARG A 138 -11.89 -7.87 -24.58
CA ARG A 138 -12.38 -8.01 -25.96
C ARG A 138 -13.74 -7.32 -26.17
N ARG A 139 -13.91 -6.14 -25.58
CA ARG A 139 -15.09 -5.28 -25.74
C ARG A 139 -14.68 -3.97 -26.40
N GLU A 140 -15.65 -3.28 -26.98
CA GLU A 140 -15.41 -1.95 -27.51
C GLU A 140 -14.85 -1.00 -26.45
N ARG A 141 -13.96 -0.13 -26.89
CA ARG A 141 -13.38 0.90 -26.05
C ARG A 141 -14.47 1.89 -25.65
N LYS A 142 -14.62 2.09 -24.34
CA LYS A 142 -15.48 3.16 -23.82
C LYS A 142 -14.76 4.50 -23.86
N THR A 143 -15.53 5.56 -24.01
CA THR A 143 -15.05 6.94 -23.89
C THR A 143 -15.39 7.47 -22.51
N ILE A 144 -14.82 8.62 -22.15
CA ILE A 144 -15.15 9.34 -20.92
C ILE A 144 -15.78 10.68 -21.27
N SER A 145 -16.85 11.05 -20.57
CA SER A 145 -17.46 12.38 -20.71
C SER A 145 -16.50 13.48 -20.21
N ARG A 146 -16.67 14.71 -20.70
CA ARG A 146 -15.85 15.86 -20.26
C ARG A 146 -16.04 16.15 -18.78
N ASP A 147 -17.25 15.95 -18.26
CA ASP A 147 -17.58 16.21 -16.86
C ASP A 147 -16.92 15.20 -15.93
N ALA A 148 -16.95 13.91 -16.28
CA ALA A 148 -16.24 12.88 -15.55
C ALA A 148 -14.72 13.11 -15.60
N LEU A 149 -14.17 13.49 -16.76
CA LEU A 149 -12.74 13.80 -16.85
C LEU A 149 -12.33 14.96 -15.94
N ARG A 150 -13.10 16.06 -15.92
CA ARG A 150 -12.86 17.19 -15.02
C ARG A 150 -12.89 16.77 -13.56
N LEU A 151 -13.88 15.95 -13.19
CA LEU A 151 -13.99 15.40 -11.85
C LEU A 151 -12.74 14.61 -11.47
N LEU A 152 -12.33 13.64 -12.31
CA LEU A 152 -11.16 12.80 -12.04
C LEU A 152 -9.87 13.62 -11.93
N CYS A 153 -9.68 14.66 -12.75
CA CYS A 153 -8.53 15.55 -12.65
C CYS A 153 -8.49 16.37 -11.35
N SER A 154 -9.64 16.67 -10.74
CA SER A 154 -9.73 17.45 -9.50
C SER A 154 -9.57 16.61 -8.22
N CYS A 155 -9.45 15.28 -8.34
CA CYS A 155 -9.46 14.39 -7.20
C CYS A 155 -8.08 14.22 -6.55
N PRO A 156 -8.02 14.00 -5.23
CA PRO A 156 -6.76 13.93 -4.49
C PRO A 156 -5.95 12.63 -4.71
N TRP A 157 -6.60 11.57 -5.19
CA TRP A 157 -5.99 10.25 -5.47
C TRP A 157 -4.96 9.77 -4.43
N PRO A 158 -5.34 9.57 -3.15
CA PRO A 158 -4.42 9.05 -2.13
C PRO A 158 -3.76 7.72 -2.50
N GLY A 159 -4.45 6.85 -3.25
CA GLY A 159 -3.87 5.61 -3.79
C GLY A 159 -3.22 5.77 -5.17
N ASN A 160 -3.00 7.01 -5.63
CA ASN A 160 -2.39 7.39 -6.91
C ASN A 160 -2.96 6.57 -8.09
N VAL A 161 -2.09 6.12 -8.98
CA VAL A 161 -2.40 5.37 -10.20
C VAL A 161 -3.21 4.10 -9.89
N ARG A 162 -2.92 3.38 -8.80
CA ARG A 162 -3.66 2.16 -8.44
C ARG A 162 -5.12 2.45 -8.10
N GLN A 163 -5.39 3.56 -7.42
CA GLN A 163 -6.75 3.97 -7.13
C GLN A 163 -7.47 4.43 -8.39
N LEU A 164 -6.80 5.22 -9.23
CA LEU A 164 -7.35 5.67 -10.52
C LEU A 164 -7.72 4.46 -11.41
N GLU A 165 -6.82 3.50 -11.58
CA GLU A 165 -7.06 2.27 -12.35
C GLU A 165 -8.28 1.51 -11.82
N ASN A 166 -8.36 1.28 -10.50
CA ASN A 166 -9.48 0.56 -9.89
C ASN A 166 -10.80 1.31 -10.07
N SER A 167 -10.81 2.63 -9.88
CA SER A 167 -12.00 3.46 -10.09
C SER A 167 -12.47 3.38 -11.55
N LEU A 168 -11.55 3.50 -12.52
CA LEU A 168 -11.85 3.37 -13.94
C LEU A 168 -12.34 1.97 -14.31
N LEU A 169 -11.71 0.93 -13.79
CA LEU A 169 -12.09 -0.45 -14.06
C LEU A 169 -13.50 -0.74 -13.53
N ASN A 170 -13.81 -0.29 -12.32
CA ASN A 170 -15.16 -0.45 -11.75
C ASN A 170 -16.20 0.28 -12.61
N ALA A 171 -15.97 1.55 -12.96
CA ALA A 171 -16.88 2.30 -13.84
C ALA A 171 -17.04 1.61 -15.21
N TRP A 172 -15.94 1.12 -15.77
CA TRP A 172 -15.92 0.42 -17.05
C TRP A 172 -16.72 -0.89 -17.02
N VAL A 173 -16.63 -1.67 -15.94
CA VAL A 173 -17.35 -2.94 -15.79
C VAL A 173 -18.84 -2.72 -15.49
N MET A 174 -19.17 -1.76 -14.62
CA MET A 174 -20.53 -1.55 -14.10
C MET A 174 -21.43 -0.78 -15.05
N SER A 175 -20.86 0.11 -15.87
CA SER A 175 -21.63 0.86 -16.85
C SER A 175 -21.97 -0.04 -18.05
N ASP A 176 -23.18 0.04 -18.58
CA ASP A 176 -23.53 -0.57 -19.87
C ASP A 176 -23.35 0.41 -21.04
N ARG A 177 -23.06 1.69 -20.73
CA ARG A 177 -22.89 2.76 -21.70
C ARG A 177 -21.52 2.70 -22.39
N SER A 178 -21.48 3.21 -23.62
CA SER A 178 -20.23 3.41 -24.40
C SER A 178 -19.44 4.63 -23.93
N GLN A 179 -20.06 5.55 -23.18
CA GLN A 179 -19.45 6.71 -22.56
C GLN A 179 -19.62 6.63 -21.04
N LEU A 180 -18.53 6.81 -20.30
CA LEU A 180 -18.52 6.87 -18.84
C LEU A 180 -18.87 8.28 -18.37
N GLU A 181 -19.88 8.37 -17.53
CA GLU A 181 -20.38 9.62 -16.94
C GLU A 181 -20.01 9.74 -15.46
N ILE A 182 -20.31 10.88 -14.83
CA ILE A 182 -19.93 11.15 -13.43
C ILE A 182 -20.50 10.09 -12.49
N GLU A 183 -21.73 9.64 -12.74
CA GLU A 183 -22.46 8.70 -11.88
C GLU A 183 -21.83 7.31 -11.86
N ASP A 184 -21.02 6.98 -12.87
CA ASP A 184 -20.33 5.70 -12.96
C ASP A 184 -19.14 5.62 -11.97
N PHE A 185 -18.74 6.75 -11.36
CA PHE A 185 -17.61 6.83 -10.44
C PHE A 185 -18.07 6.95 -8.97
N GLU A 186 -17.83 5.91 -8.17
CA GLU A 186 -18.05 5.96 -6.71
C GLU A 186 -16.94 6.78 -6.01
N MET A 187 -17.22 8.06 -5.72
CA MET A 187 -16.25 8.98 -5.09
C MET A 187 -16.15 8.84 -3.56
N THR A 188 -16.94 7.95 -2.96
CA THR A 188 -17.07 7.75 -1.50
C THR A 188 -15.74 7.35 -0.82
N GLY A 189 -14.79 6.79 -1.56
CA GLY A 189 -13.46 6.42 -1.05
C GLY A 189 -12.47 7.58 -0.88
N LEU A 190 -12.80 8.79 -1.35
CA LEU A 190 -11.89 9.94 -1.31
C LEU A 190 -11.89 10.69 0.03
N GLN A 191 -13.01 10.67 0.77
CA GLN A 191 -13.14 11.38 2.05
C GLN A 191 -12.40 10.69 3.19
N GLY A 192 -12.54 9.37 3.34
CA GLY A 192 -11.89 8.63 4.45
C GLY A 192 -10.37 8.46 4.31
N ALA A 193 -9.85 8.44 3.08
CA ALA A 193 -8.42 8.34 2.83
C ALA A 193 -7.72 9.71 2.93
N SER A 194 -8.40 10.82 2.60
CA SER A 194 -7.82 12.16 2.72
C SER A 194 -7.38 12.49 4.16
N GLU A 195 -8.14 12.07 5.18
CA GLU A 195 -7.81 12.33 6.59
C GLU A 195 -6.59 11.51 7.08
N GLN A 196 -6.45 10.27 6.65
CA GLN A 196 -5.31 9.42 7.02
C GLN A 196 -4.02 9.82 6.27
N PHE A 197 -4.14 10.23 5.00
CA PHE A 197 -2.99 10.65 4.19
C PHE A 197 -2.55 12.09 4.47
N ALA A 198 -3.44 13.00 4.89
CA ALA A 198 -3.07 14.35 5.33
C ALA A 198 -2.10 14.29 6.52
N ARG A 199 -2.38 13.45 7.52
CA ARG A 199 -1.49 13.23 8.67
C ARG A 199 -0.10 12.72 8.26
N ALA A 200 -0.02 11.81 7.28
CA ALA A 200 1.25 11.28 6.77
C ALA A 200 2.02 12.26 5.85
N SER A 201 1.36 13.32 5.37
CA SER A 201 1.96 14.36 4.51
C SER A 201 2.50 15.52 5.35
N GLU A 202 1.86 15.83 6.48
CA GLU A 202 2.37 16.79 7.49
C GLU A 202 3.69 16.33 8.09
N ASP A 203 3.84 15.03 8.39
CA ASP A 203 5.09 14.42 8.85
C ASP A 203 6.26 14.58 7.86
N ARG A 204 5.98 14.65 6.55
CA ARG A 204 7.02 14.88 5.52
C ARG A 204 7.39 16.35 5.36
N ARG A 205 6.45 17.27 5.59
CA ARG A 205 6.71 18.72 5.50
C ARG A 205 7.44 19.26 6.72
N ALA A 206 7.22 18.67 7.90
CA ALA A 206 7.91 19.08 9.13
C ALA A 206 9.43 18.86 9.09
N THR A 207 9.92 17.83 8.39
CA THR A 207 11.37 17.52 8.33
C THR A 207 12.17 18.51 7.47
N THR A 208 11.54 19.24 6.54
CA THR A 208 12.25 20.19 5.64
C THR A 208 12.39 21.59 6.22
N SER A 209 11.75 21.89 7.35
CA SER A 209 11.74 23.25 7.90
C SER A 209 11.85 23.26 9.41
N GLN A 210 13.03 22.90 9.94
CA GLN A 210 13.55 23.50 11.19
C GLN A 210 14.98 23.01 11.49
N VAL A 211 15.95 23.84 11.10
CA VAL A 211 17.23 23.96 11.79
C VAL A 211 17.17 25.27 12.57
N ARG A 212 16.81 25.21 13.87
CA ARG A 212 17.58 25.81 14.99
C ARG A 212 16.83 25.91 16.33
N LEU A 213 17.63 25.57 17.35
CA LEU A 213 17.69 26.01 18.76
C LEU A 213 16.81 25.28 19.79
N ILE A 214 17.57 24.66 20.70
CA ILE A 214 17.20 24.03 21.97
C ILE A 214 16.79 25.12 22.97
N ASP A 215 15.68 24.94 23.68
CA ASP A 215 15.61 25.16 25.13
C ASP A 215 14.39 24.44 25.75
N THR A 216 14.39 24.40 27.08
CA THR A 216 13.94 23.34 27.99
C THR A 216 12.52 23.49 28.58
N GLN A 217 12.08 22.42 29.26
CA GLN A 217 11.02 22.28 30.29
C GLN A 217 9.60 21.82 29.87
N GLY A 218 9.16 20.67 30.44
CA GLY A 218 7.75 20.20 30.46
C GLY A 218 7.04 20.64 31.75
N PRO A 219 6.00 19.93 32.28
CA PRO A 219 5.00 19.01 31.71
C PRO A 219 3.52 19.42 32.05
N SER A 220 2.47 18.87 31.40
CA SER A 220 1.18 18.51 32.05
C SER A 220 0.13 17.88 31.10
N ASP A 221 -0.42 16.74 31.52
CA ASP A 221 -1.79 16.20 31.40
C ASP A 221 -2.78 16.71 30.33
N ARG A 222 -3.44 15.76 29.63
CA ARG A 222 -4.91 15.55 29.69
C ARG A 222 -5.43 14.35 28.86
N ALA A 223 -5.96 13.38 29.61
CA ALA A 223 -7.16 12.55 29.45
C ALA A 223 -7.77 12.24 28.04
N ALA A 224 -8.07 10.94 27.86
CA ALA A 224 -8.89 10.34 26.79
C ALA A 224 -10.40 10.66 26.92
N PRO A 225 -11.19 10.40 25.86
CA PRO A 225 -12.52 9.82 26.05
C PRO A 225 -12.85 8.69 25.05
N SER A 226 -13.19 7.51 25.57
CA SER A 226 -13.65 6.33 24.82
C SER A 226 -14.96 5.77 25.41
N GLU A 227 -16.10 6.45 25.23
CA GLU A 227 -17.40 5.91 25.68
C GLU A 227 -18.57 6.10 24.70
N THR A 228 -18.46 6.95 23.67
CA THR A 228 -19.59 7.25 22.76
C THR A 228 -19.79 6.28 21.59
N LEU A 229 -18.84 5.38 21.31
CA LEU A 229 -18.89 4.48 20.14
C LEU A 229 -19.75 3.22 20.34
N SER A 230 -20.00 2.79 21.57
CA SER A 230 -20.67 1.51 21.87
C SER A 230 -22.19 1.54 21.62
N ALA A 231 -22.86 2.66 21.92
CA ALA A 231 -24.32 2.76 21.85
C ALA A 231 -24.86 2.74 20.40
N HIS A 232 -24.12 3.32 19.45
CA HIS A 232 -24.52 3.36 18.04
C HIS A 232 -24.47 1.98 17.37
N GLU A 233 -23.50 1.15 17.75
CA GLU A 233 -23.35 -0.20 17.18
C GLU A 233 -24.46 -1.15 17.65
N ALA A 234 -24.91 -1.02 18.90
CA ALA A 234 -26.02 -1.80 19.45
C ALA A 234 -27.35 -1.48 18.74
N SER A 235 -27.68 -0.19 18.60
CA SER A 235 -28.90 0.26 17.91
C SER A 235 -28.90 -0.07 16.41
N GLU A 236 -27.73 -0.09 15.77
CA GLU A 236 -27.61 -0.49 14.38
C GLU A 236 -27.82 -1.99 14.18
N LYS A 237 -27.24 -2.83 15.04
CA LYS A 237 -27.43 -4.28 15.01
C LYS A 237 -28.90 -4.66 15.13
N GLU A 238 -29.63 -4.02 16.04
CA GLU A 238 -31.05 -4.30 16.28
C GLU A 238 -31.94 -3.94 15.07
N ARG A 239 -31.68 -2.80 14.42
CA ARG A 239 -32.37 -2.40 13.18
C ARG A 239 -32.13 -3.38 12.03
N MET A 240 -30.92 -3.91 11.91
CA MET A 240 -30.60 -4.89 10.87
C MET A 240 -31.27 -6.24 11.11
N ILE A 241 -31.37 -6.69 12.37
CA ILE A 241 -32.09 -7.92 12.73
C ILE A 241 -33.58 -7.77 12.46
N ALA A 242 -34.18 -6.63 12.82
CA ALA A 242 -35.59 -6.35 12.52
C ALA A 242 -35.88 -6.35 11.01
N ALA A 243 -35.00 -5.75 10.20
CA ALA A 243 -35.12 -5.77 8.74
C ALA A 243 -34.96 -7.18 8.14
N LEU A 244 -34.09 -8.02 8.71
CA LEU A 244 -33.96 -9.43 8.30
C LEU A 244 -35.22 -10.23 8.62
N SER A 245 -35.77 -10.08 9.83
CA SER A 245 -37.01 -10.76 10.23
C SER A 245 -38.19 -10.37 9.34
N ASN A 246 -38.36 -9.07 9.04
CA ASN A 246 -39.43 -8.58 8.17
C ASN A 246 -39.26 -8.98 6.69
N ALA A 247 -38.03 -9.29 6.27
CA ALA A 247 -37.71 -9.73 4.91
C ALA A 247 -37.66 -11.27 4.77
N ASN A 248 -38.14 -12.05 5.74
CA ASN A 248 -38.01 -13.53 5.78
C ASN A 248 -36.55 -13.97 5.56
N TRP A 249 -35.60 -13.28 6.20
CA TRP A 249 -34.16 -13.51 6.09
C TRP A 249 -33.57 -13.33 4.68
N ASN A 250 -34.32 -12.70 3.76
CA ASN A 250 -33.80 -12.31 2.46
C ASN A 250 -32.89 -11.08 2.60
N ARG A 251 -31.57 -11.33 2.57
CA ARG A 251 -30.52 -10.32 2.78
C ARG A 251 -30.55 -9.17 1.75
N VAL A 252 -31.06 -9.40 0.54
CA VAL A 252 -31.16 -8.37 -0.50
C VAL A 252 -32.29 -7.39 -0.18
N LYS A 253 -33.48 -7.92 0.15
CA LYS A 253 -34.62 -7.10 0.54
C LYS A 253 -34.39 -6.38 1.88
N ALA A 254 -33.71 -7.04 2.82
CA ALA A 254 -33.36 -6.42 4.10
C ALA A 254 -32.39 -5.23 3.93
N ALA A 255 -31.42 -5.32 3.02
CA ALA A 255 -30.52 -4.21 2.70
C ALA A 255 -31.27 -3.00 2.09
N GLU A 256 -32.24 -3.27 1.22
CA GLU A 256 -33.12 -2.24 0.63
C GLU A 256 -34.01 -1.59 1.69
N MET A 257 -34.60 -2.37 2.62
CA MET A 257 -35.39 -1.85 3.74
C MET A 257 -34.58 -0.98 4.70
N CYS A 258 -33.30 -1.29 4.89
CA CYS A 258 -32.40 -0.47 5.69
C CYS A 258 -31.84 0.75 4.94
N GLN A 259 -32.14 0.93 3.64
CA GLN A 259 -31.57 1.97 2.77
C GLN A 259 -30.04 2.01 2.78
N ILE A 260 -29.38 0.86 2.96
CA ILE A 260 -27.92 0.74 3.00
C ILE A 260 -27.45 -0.04 1.77
N PRO A 261 -26.38 0.39 1.07
CA PRO A 261 -25.82 -0.35 -0.04
C PRO A 261 -25.51 -1.80 0.36
N ARG A 262 -25.88 -2.76 -0.49
CA ARG A 262 -25.82 -4.21 -0.21
C ARG A 262 -24.48 -4.62 0.38
N ARG A 263 -23.36 -4.16 -0.19
CA ARG A 263 -22.00 -4.46 0.28
C ARG A 263 -21.74 -4.02 1.73
N THR A 264 -22.25 -2.85 2.12
CA THR A 264 -22.16 -2.34 3.51
C THR A 264 -23.03 -3.17 4.45
N PHE A 265 -24.21 -3.57 4.00
CA PHE A 265 -25.10 -4.44 4.75
C PHE A 265 -24.44 -5.81 5.03
N TYR A 266 -23.88 -6.47 4.01
CA TYR A 266 -23.14 -7.74 4.17
C TYR A 266 -21.89 -7.60 5.05
N ARG A 267 -21.14 -6.51 4.92
CA ARG A 267 -19.98 -6.22 5.78
C ARG A 267 -20.39 -6.07 7.26
N ARG A 268 -21.51 -5.39 7.53
CA ARG A 268 -22.04 -5.18 8.88
C ARG A 268 -22.61 -6.48 9.48
N LEU A 269 -23.29 -7.33 8.70
CA LEU A 269 -23.73 -8.65 9.16
C LEU A 269 -22.56 -9.53 9.61
N LYS A 270 -21.46 -9.53 8.84
CA LYS A 270 -20.23 -10.25 9.21
C LYS A 270 -19.58 -9.68 10.47
N LYS A 271 -19.59 -8.35 10.63
CA LYS A 271 -19.09 -7.68 11.84
C LYS A 271 -19.92 -8.02 13.09
N TYR A 272 -21.24 -8.14 12.96
CA TYR A 272 -22.16 -8.41 14.06
C TYR A 272 -22.42 -9.91 14.33
N GLY A 273 -21.78 -10.81 13.57
CA GLY A 273 -21.87 -12.26 13.76
C GLY A 273 -23.23 -12.87 13.40
N ILE A 274 -24.02 -12.21 12.56
CA ILE A 274 -25.37 -12.66 12.16
C ILE A 274 -25.21 -13.50 10.88
N GLN A 275 -25.49 -14.81 10.98
CA GLN A 275 -25.50 -15.76 9.86
C GLN A 275 -26.91 -15.92 9.30
#